data_AF-A0A0R3JW69-F1
#
_entry.id   AF-A0A0R3JW69-F1
#
_cell.length_a   1.000
_cell.length_b   1.000
_cell.length_c   1.000
_cell.angle_alpha   90.00
_cell.angle_beta   90.00
_cell.angle_gamma   90.00
#
_symmetry.space_group_name_H-M   'P 1'
#
loop_
_entity.id
_entity.type
_entity.pdbx_description
1 polymer ?
#
loop_
_entity_poly.entity_id
_entity_poly.type
_entity_poly.pdbx_seq_one_letter_code
_entity_poly.pdbx_strand_id
1 'polypeptide(L)' 'MQEIVNFIKDNFDFNVFILFLITSYFLYMDSVDYKNKNLEKERKFSKFFAIFYVVISFILYLATKILPS' A
#
# COMPACT_ATOMS: atom_id res chain seq x y z
N MET A 1 1.67 22.07 5.42
CA MET A 1 2.45 20.85 5.76
C MET A 1 1.90 20.17 7.01
N GLN A 2 1.67 20.92 8.09
CA GLN A 2 1.05 20.41 9.33
C GLN A 2 -0.36 19.85 9.13
N GLU A 3 -1.19 20.51 8.29
CA GLU A 3 -2.53 20.01 7.92
C GLU A 3 -2.51 18.64 7.23
N ILE A 4 -1.52 18.40 6.37
CA ILE A 4 -1.38 17.12 5.65
C ILE A 4 -0.99 16.01 6.63
N VAL A 5 -0.10 16.32 7.58
CA VAL A 5 0.32 15.38 8.63
C VAL A 5 -0.86 14.99 9.53
N ASN A 6 -1.66 15.97 9.94
CA ASN A 6 -2.83 15.74 10.78
C ASN A 6 -3.90 14.95 10.02
N PHE A 7 -4.16 15.28 8.76
CA PHE A 7 -5.07 14.49 7.90
C PHE A 7 -4.65 13.02 7.82
N ILE A 8 -3.36 12.75 7.59
CA ILE A 8 -2.84 11.38 7.54
C ILE A 8 -3.01 10.68 8.89
N LYS A 9 -2.72 11.36 10.01
CA LYS A 9 -2.93 10.80 11.35
C LYS A 9 -4.38 10.44 11.64
N ASP A 10 -5.29 11.34 11.30
CA ASP A 10 -6.70 11.19 11.64
C ASP A 10 -7.39 10.13 10.78
N ASN A 11 -6.91 9.90 9.56
CA ASN A 11 -7.53 8.96 8.60
C ASN A 11 -6.78 7.64 8.46
N PHE A 12 -5.45 7.60 8.68
CA PHE A 12 -4.63 6.40 8.49
C PHE A 12 -4.52 5.62 9.81
N ASP A 13 -5.64 5.04 10.22
CA ASP A 13 -5.71 4.16 11.39
C ASP A 13 -5.18 2.74 11.08
N PHE A 14 -5.24 1.86 12.09
CA PHE A 14 -4.79 0.47 11.93
C PHE A 14 -5.63 -0.30 10.89
N ASN A 15 -6.91 0.02 10.72
CA ASN A 15 -7.76 -0.63 9.74
C ASN A 15 -7.35 -0.24 8.32
N VAL A 16 -7.07 1.04 8.08
CA VAL A 16 -6.55 1.52 6.79
C VAL A 16 -5.20 0.88 6.48
N PHE A 17 -4.31 0.76 7.47
CA PHE A 17 -3.06 0.00 7.30
C PHE A 17 -3.31 -1.45 6.84
N ILE A 18 -4.21 -2.17 7.50
CA ILE A 18 -4.58 -3.55 7.11
C ILE A 18 -5.18 -3.59 5.70
N LEU A 19 -6.06 -2.65 5.35
CA LEU A 19 -6.67 -2.58 4.02
C LEU A 19 -5.62 -2.42 2.92
N PHE A 20 -4.56 -1.64 3.16
CA PHE A 20 -3.44 -1.53 2.22
C PHE A 20 -2.68 -2.86 2.06
N LEU A 21 -2.48 -3.61 3.14
CA LEU A 21 -1.82 -4.92 3.08
C LEU A 21 -2.67 -5.95 2.32
N ILE A 22 -3.98 -5.99 2.58
CA ILE A 22 -4.93 -6.85 1.86
C ILE A 22 -4.93 -6.49 0.37
N THR A 23 -4.98 -5.20 0.04
CA THR A 23 -4.94 -4.73 -1.35
C THR A 23 -3.64 -5.12 -2.04
N SER A 24 -2.50 -4.98 -1.37
CA SER A 24 -1.21 -5.43 -1.89
C SER A 24 -1.18 -6.94 -2.14
N TYR A 25 -1.75 -7.73 -1.24
CA TYR A 25 -1.86 -9.18 -1.41
C TYR A 25 -2.67 -9.54 -2.67
N PHE A 26 -3.80 -8.89 -2.90
CA PHE A 26 -4.58 -9.11 -4.13
C PHE A 26 -3.81 -8.70 -5.39
N LEU A 27 -3.13 -7.56 -5.39
CA LEU A 27 -2.28 -7.15 -6.52
C LEU A 27 -1.13 -8.13 -6.78
N TYR A 28 -0.59 -8.76 -5.74
CA TYR A 28 0.40 -9.82 -5.91
C TYR A 28 -0.22 -11.06 -6.56
N MET A 29 -1.40 -11.49 -6.11
CA MET A 29 -2.14 -12.62 -6.72
C MET A 29 -2.48 -12.34 -8.19
N ASP A 30 -2.94 -11.13 -8.51
CA ASP A 30 -3.17 -10.68 -9.89
C ASP A 30 -1.89 -10.77 -10.72
N SER A 31 -0.73 -10.38 -10.15
CA SER A 31 0.54 -10.51 -10.86
C SER A 31 0.89 -11.97 -11.19
N VAL A 32 0.52 -12.91 -10.33
CA VAL A 32 0.71 -14.35 -10.57
C VAL A 32 -0.24 -14.83 -11.66
N ASP A 33 -1.49 -14.40 -11.66
CA ASP A 33 -2.47 -14.73 -12.70
C ASP A 33 -2.07 -14.15 -14.07
N TYR A 34 -1.62 -12.89 -14.12
CA TYR A 34 -1.12 -12.26 -15.35
C TYR A 34 0.10 -12.99 -15.93
N LYS A 35 0.96 -13.54 -15.07
CA LYS A 35 2.06 -14.40 -15.52
C LYS A 35 1.54 -15.64 -16.26
N ASN A 36 0.50 -16.29 -15.74
CA ASN A 36 -0.08 -17.48 -16.35
C ASN A 36 -0.79 -17.18 -17.68
N LYS A 37 -1.22 -15.93 -17.88
CA LYS A 37 -1.87 -15.43 -19.10
C LYS A 37 -0.91 -14.80 -20.12
N ASN A 38 0.41 -14.84 -19.89
CA ASN A 38 1.43 -14.17 -20.71
C ASN A 38 1.26 -12.64 -20.83
N LEU A 39 0.63 -12.00 -19.83
CA LEU A 39 0.40 -10.55 -19.76
C LEU A 39 1.54 -9.86 -18.99
N GLU A 40 2.70 -9.73 -19.63
CA GLU A 40 3.94 -9.29 -18.96
C GLU A 40 3.94 -7.81 -18.52
N LYS A 41 3.23 -6.92 -19.22
CA LYS A 41 3.16 -5.51 -18.84
C LYS A 41 2.34 -5.34 -17.57
N GLU A 42 1.17 -5.98 -17.54
CA GLU A 42 0.20 -6.00 -16.45
C GLU A 42 0.80 -6.69 -15.23
N ARG A 43 1.50 -7.81 -15.42
CA ARG A 43 2.25 -8.48 -14.35
C ARG A 43 3.24 -7.54 -13.66
N LYS A 44 4.09 -6.86 -14.44
CA LYS A 44 5.10 -5.95 -13.90
C LYS A 44 4.46 -4.78 -13.16
N PHE A 45 3.40 -4.21 -13.73
CA PHE A 45 2.62 -3.14 -13.11
C PHE A 45 2.02 -3.61 -11.78
N SER A 46 1.26 -4.70 -11.78
CA SER A 46 0.61 -5.24 -10.59
C SER A 46 1.61 -5.58 -9.48
N LYS A 47 2.73 -6.23 -9.84
CA LYS A 47 3.79 -6.55 -8.88
C LYS A 47 4.46 -5.30 -8.31
N PHE A 48 4.70 -4.28 -9.12
CA PHE A 48 5.24 -3.00 -8.64
C PHE A 48 4.30 -2.34 -7.64
N PHE A 49 3.00 -2.25 -7.96
CA PHE A 49 2.01 -1.65 -7.06
C PHE A 49 1.79 -2.45 -5.78
N ALA A 50 1.84 -3.79 -5.84
CA ALA A 50 1.81 -4.63 -4.65
C ALA A 50 2.94 -4.24 -3.67
N ILE A 51 4.18 -4.18 -4.18
CA ILE A 51 5.35 -3.80 -3.35
C ILE A 51 5.23 -2.36 -2.86
N PHE A 52 4.87 -1.42 -3.75
CA PHE A 52 4.71 -0.01 -3.42
C PHE A 52 3.68 0.20 -2.30
N TYR A 53 2.55 -0.51 -2.34
CA TYR A 53 1.48 -0.39 -1.34
C TYR A 53 1.91 -0.91 0.03
N VAL A 54 2.73 -1.96 0.09
CA VAL A 54 3.33 -2.42 1.36
C VAL A 54 4.29 -1.37 1.89
N VAL A 55 5.21 -0.89 1.06
CA VAL A 55 6.22 0.08 1.52
C VAL A 55 5.55 1.36 2.01
N ILE A 56 4.59 1.91 1.25
CA ILE A 56 3.92 3.15 1.63
C ILE A 56 3.03 2.96 2.86
N SER A 57 2.39 1.80 3.04
CA SER A 57 1.55 1.57 4.22
C SER A 57 2.36 1.54 5.50
N PHE A 58 3.55 0.93 5.48
CA PHE A 58 4.47 0.95 6.62
C PHE A 58 5.01 2.35 6.89
N ILE A 59 5.39 3.11 5.85
CA ILE A 59 5.85 4.50 6.02
C ILE A 59 4.75 5.36 6.66
N LEU A 60 3.52 5.28 6.14
CA LEU A 60 2.40 6.06 6.64
C LEU A 60 2.03 5.64 8.07
N TYR A 61 1.97 4.35 8.37
CA TYR A 61 1.68 3.85 9.72
C TYR A 61 2.76 4.25 10.74
N LEU A 62 4.04 4.21 10.38
CA LEU A 62 5.11 4.69 11.25
C LEU A 62 5.04 6.21 11.44
N ALA A 63 4.75 6.95 10.38
CA ALA A 63 4.57 8.40 10.46
C ALA A 63 3.45 8.77 11.45
N THR A 64 2.33 8.05 11.45
CA THR A 64 1.24 8.32 12.42
C THR A 64 1.63 8.04 13.87
N LYS A 65 2.60 7.14 14.12
CA LYS A 65 3.09 6.80 15.48
C LYS A 65 4.24 7.66 15.97
N ILE A 66 5.12 8.11 15.08
CA ILE A 66 6.34 8.84 15.46
C ILE A 66 6.11 10.35 15.51
N LEU A 67 5.24 10.89 14.65
CA LEU A 67 5.04 12.33 14.59
C LEU A 67 4.39 12.83 15.90
N PRO A 68 4.95 13.86 16.56
CA PRO A 68 4.30 14.47 17.72
C PRO A 68 2.96 15.11 17.31
N SER A 69 2.03 15.14 18.25
CA SER A 69 0.73 15.83 18.12
C SER A 69 0.90 17.33 18.22
#